data_AF-A0A2I0IZT4-F1
#
_entry.id   AF-A0A2I0IZT4-F1
#
_cell.length_a   1.000
_cell.length_b   1.000
_cell.length_c   1.000
_cell.angle_alpha   90.00
_cell.angle_beta   90.00
_cell.angle_gamma   90.00
#
_symmetry.space_group_name_H-M   'P 1'
#
loop_
_entity.id
_entity.type
_entity.pdbx_description
1 polymer ?
#
loop_
_entity_poly.entity_id
_entity_poly.type
_entity_poly.pdbx_seq_one_letter_code
_entity_poly.pdbx_strand_id
1 'polypeptide(L)'
;MALVWQYGEASGVESWKGLSWGMVPLLGGAFCACTWHFFYNSESLEVLVALQAALTVIGNITMCLAAFRIYRATEKSSKNM
;
A
#
# COMPACT_ATOMS: atom_id res chain seq x y z
N MET A 1 3.98 1.31 -7.95
CA MET A 1 3.85 2.53 -7.12
C MET A 1 4.00 3.80 -7.95
N ALA A 2 5.08 3.95 -8.71
CA ALA A 2 5.39 5.19 -9.46
C ALA A 2 4.25 5.69 -10.37
N LEU A 3 3.52 4.80 -11.06
CA LEU A 3 2.39 5.21 -11.90
C LEU A 3 1.25 5.85 -11.11
N VAL A 4 0.95 5.36 -9.90
CA VAL A 4 -0.07 5.93 -9.02
C VAL A 4 0.34 7.32 -8.55
N TRP A 5 1.64 7.52 -8.29
CA TRP A 5 2.20 8.82 -7.96
C TRP A 5 2.10 9.81 -9.12
N GLN A 6 2.56 9.41 -10.30
CA GLN A 6 2.51 10.21 -11.53
C GLN A 6 1.07 10.59 -11.89
N TYR A 7 0.12 9.67 -11.70
CA TYR A 7 -1.30 9.98 -11.86
C TYR A 7 -1.77 11.08 -10.89
N GLY A 8 -1.33 11.05 -9.63
CA GLY A 8 -1.61 12.11 -8.67
C GLY A 8 -1.05 13.48 -9.07
N GLU A 9 0.11 13.51 -9.73
CA GLU A 9 0.69 14.74 -10.29
C GLU A 9 -0.09 15.22 -11.52
N ALA A 10 -0.40 14.33 -12.46
CA ALA A 10 -1.11 14.67 -13.69
C ALA A 10 -2.57 15.08 -13.45
N SER A 11 -3.26 14.49 -12.46
CA SER A 11 -4.65 14.79 -12.13
C SER A 11 -4.82 16.02 -11.23
N GLY A 12 -3.75 16.54 -10.64
CA GLY A 12 -3.81 17.59 -9.62
C GLY A 12 -4.38 17.13 -8.27
N VAL A 13 -4.70 15.84 -8.12
CA VAL A 13 -5.29 15.26 -6.90
C VAL A 13 -4.19 14.56 -6.10
N GLU A 14 -3.49 15.31 -5.25
CA GLU A 14 -2.32 14.81 -4.51
C GLU A 14 -2.62 13.64 -3.55
N SER A 15 -3.88 13.39 -3.20
CA SER A 15 -4.26 12.25 -2.36
C SER A 15 -3.88 10.90 -2.96
N TRP A 16 -3.74 10.80 -4.29
CA TRP A 16 -3.21 9.62 -4.98
C TRP A 16 -1.72 9.34 -4.67
N LYS A 17 -0.92 10.36 -4.36
CA LYS A 17 0.46 10.18 -3.87
C LYS A 17 0.45 9.43 -2.53
N GLY A 18 -0.52 9.72 -1.67
CA GLY A 18 -0.74 9.00 -0.40
C GLY A 18 -1.06 7.52 -0.59
N LEU A 19 -1.81 7.17 -1.65
CA LEU A 19 -2.09 5.77 -2.01
C LEU A 19 -0.80 5.02 -2.36
N SER A 20 0.14 5.66 -3.05
CA SER A 20 1.44 5.06 -3.38
C SER A 20 2.22 4.66 -2.13
N TRP A 21 2.17 5.46 -1.08
CA TRP A 21 2.78 5.13 0.21
C TRP A 21 2.01 4.03 0.95
N GLY A 22 0.68 4.05 0.92
CA GLY A 22 -0.16 3.03 1.56
C GLY A 22 0.02 1.63 0.99
N MET A 23 0.50 1.51 -0.24
CA MET A 23 0.78 0.22 -0.86
C MET A 23 2.15 -0.38 -0.47
N VAL A 24 3.07 0.39 0.12
CA VAL A 24 4.43 -0.07 0.47
C VAL A 24 4.43 -1.26 1.45
N PRO A 25 3.61 -1.29 2.51
CA PRO A 25 3.57 -2.44 3.42
C PRO A 25 3.16 -3.74 2.71
N LEU A 26 2.21 -3.69 1.76
CA LEU A 26 1.80 -4.87 0.98
C LEU A 26 2.96 -5.43 0.14
N LEU A 27 3.76 -4.55 -0.48
CA LEU A 27 4.96 -4.95 -1.19
C LEU A 27 6.00 -5.57 -0.24
N GLY A 28 6.18 -4.98 0.94
CA GLY A 28 7.02 -5.56 1.99
C GLY A 28 6.57 -6.98 2.39
N GLY A 29 5.27 -7.19 2.53
CA GLY A 29 4.70 -8.52 2.80
C GLY A 29 4.98 -9.52 1.69
N ALA A 30 4.86 -9.11 0.42
CA ALA A 30 5.23 -9.94 -0.72
C ALA A 30 6.73 -10.32 -0.70
N PHE A 31 7.62 -9.39 -0.35
CA PHE A 31 9.04 -9.70 -0.21
C PHE A 31 9.34 -10.66 0.93
N CYS A 32 8.62 -10.58 2.06
CA CYS A 32 8.74 -11.57 3.14
C CYS A 32 8.41 -12.98 2.62
N ALA A 33 7.27 -13.11 1.90
CA ALA A 33 6.86 -14.36 1.28
C ALA A 33 7.92 -14.91 0.32
N CYS A 34 8.37 -14.07 -0.63
CA CYS A 34 9.37 -14.43 -1.63
C CYS A 34 10.70 -14.84 -1.00
N THR A 35 11.13 -14.16 0.06
CA THR A 35 12.38 -14.48 0.77
C THR A 35 12.28 -15.83 1.46
N TRP A 36 11.18 -16.10 2.16
CA TRP A 36 10.98 -17.38 2.83
C TRP A 36 10.94 -18.55 1.82
N HIS A 37 10.24 -18.37 0.69
CA HIS A 37 10.20 -19.35 -0.39
C HIS A 37 11.56 -19.53 -1.08
N PHE A 38 12.32 -18.45 -1.27
CA PHE A 38 13.67 -18.51 -1.85
C PHE A 38 14.61 -19.39 -1.02
N PHE A 39 14.46 -19.37 0.31
CA PHE A 39 15.19 -20.24 1.24
C PHE A 39 14.44 -21.55 1.57
N TYR A 40 13.62 -22.05 0.63
CA TYR A 40 12.91 -23.32 0.73
C TYR A 40 12.06 -23.48 2.01
N ASN A 41 11.47 -22.40 2.49
CA ASN A 41 10.65 -22.37 3.70
C ASN A 41 11.41 -22.85 4.95
N SER A 42 12.69 -22.48 5.07
CA SER A 42 13.49 -22.78 6.28
C SER A 42 12.78 -22.32 7.55
N GLU A 43 12.74 -23.20 8.55
CA GLU A 43 12.15 -22.94 9.88
C GLU A 43 12.83 -21.74 10.57
N SER A 44 14.13 -21.53 10.35
CA SER A 44 14.88 -20.38 10.87
C SER A 44 14.34 -19.02 10.40
N LEU A 45 13.56 -18.99 9.33
CA LEU A 45 12.97 -17.80 8.71
C LEU A 45 11.45 -17.72 8.90
N GLU A 46 10.84 -18.59 9.71
CA GLU A 46 9.38 -18.61 9.94
C GLU A 46 8.84 -17.24 10.42
N VAL A 47 9.66 -16.44 11.10
CA VAL A 47 9.33 -15.06 11.51
C VAL A 47 8.89 -14.18 10.32
N LEU A 48 9.35 -14.47 9.10
CA LEU A 48 8.91 -13.79 7.88
C LEU A 48 7.41 -13.99 7.60
N VAL A 49 6.83 -15.13 8.00
CA VAL A 49 5.38 -15.40 7.85
C VAL A 49 4.57 -14.51 8.77
N ALA A 50 4.99 -14.38 10.03
CA ALA A 50 4.36 -13.46 10.98
C ALA A 50 4.51 -12.00 10.53
N LEU A 51 5.69 -11.62 10.04
CA LEU A 51 5.92 -10.29 9.50
C LEU A 51 5.09 -10.01 8.24
N GLN A 52 4.98 -10.97 7.33
CA GLN A 52 4.10 -10.90 6.16
C GLN A 52 2.64 -10.65 6.57
N ALA A 53 2.15 -11.38 7.56
CA ALA A 53 0.79 -11.21 8.07
C ALA A 53 0.59 -9.81 8.67
N ALA A 54 1.52 -9.34 9.50
CA ALA A 54 1.48 -8.01 10.08
C ALA A 54 1.48 -6.91 9.00
N LEU A 55 2.39 -7.00 8.02
CA LEU A 55 2.47 -6.08 6.89
C LEU A 55 1.23 -6.12 6.00
N THR A 56 0.57 -7.28 5.89
CA THR A 56 -0.70 -7.41 5.18
C THR A 56 -1.82 -6.65 5.89
N VAL A 57 -1.93 -6.78 7.22
CA VAL A 57 -2.93 -6.04 8.01
C VAL A 57 -2.67 -4.54 7.91
N ILE A 58 -1.43 -4.11 8.15
CA ILE A 58 -1.02 -2.70 8.05
C ILE A 58 -1.26 -2.17 6.64
N GLY A 59 -0.91 -2.94 5.62
CA GLY A 59 -1.11 -2.61 4.21
C GLY A 59 -2.58 -2.39 3.87
N ASN A 60 -3.48 -3.28 4.29
CA ASN A 60 -4.91 -3.10 4.05
C ASN A 60 -5.49 -1.89 4.80
N ILE A 61 -5.06 -1.64 6.04
CA ILE A 61 -5.48 -0.46 6.81
C ILE A 61 -5.03 0.82 6.10
N THR A 62 -3.75 0.90 5.71
CA THR A 62 -3.19 2.08 5.04
C THR A 62 -3.82 2.33 3.67
N MET A 63 -4.11 1.27 2.91
CA MET A 63 -4.89 1.35 1.67
C MET A 63 -6.31 1.88 1.89
N CYS A 64 -7.01 1.40 2.92
CA CYS A 64 -8.35 1.87 3.26
C CYS A 64 -8.35 3.37 3.63
N LEU A 65 -7.39 3.79 4.46
CA LEU A 65 -7.22 5.21 4.80
C LEU A 65 -6.89 6.08 3.59
N ALA A 66 -6.03 5.61 2.69
CA ALA A 66 -5.70 6.32 1.46
C ALA A 66 -6.92 6.45 0.52
N ALA A 67 -7.67 5.37 0.34
CA ALA A 67 -8.91 5.37 -0.45
C ALA A 67 -9.95 6.34 0.12
N PHE A 68 -10.12 6.37 1.45
CA PHE A 68 -11.01 7.33 2.10
C PHE A 68 -10.58 8.78 1.88
N ARG A 69 -9.26 9.06 1.91
CA ARG A 69 -8.72 10.40 1.61
C ARG A 69 -8.97 10.80 0.16
N ILE A 70 -8.84 9.86 -0.79
CA ILE A 70 -9.17 10.11 -2.20
C ILE A 70 -10.66 10.44 -2.33
N TYR A 71 -11.53 9.63 -1.75
CA TYR A 71 -12.99 9.86 -1.76
C TYR A 71 -13.34 11.27 -1.26
N ARG A 72 -12.82 11.68 -0.09
CA ARG A 72 -13.07 13.03 0.45
C ARG A 72 -12.52 14.14 -0.42
N ALA A 73 -11.37 13.95 -1.05
CA ALA A 73 -10.78 14.93 -1.97
C ALA A 73 -11.66 15.12 -3.21
N THR A 74 -12.13 14.01 -3.80
CA THR A 74 -13.02 14.02 -4.96
C THR A 74 -14.39 14.62 -4.64
N GLU A 75 -14.99 14.27 -3.49
CA GLU A 75 -16.27 14.83 -3.06
C GLU A 75 -16.18 16.35 -2.86
N LYS A 76 -15.10 16.84 -2.25
CA LYS A 76 -14.87 18.28 -2.07
C LYS A 76 -14.68 19.01 -3.40
N SER A 77 -13.96 18.40 -4.35
CA SER A 77 -13.79 18.96 -5.69
C SER A 77 -15.13 19.06 -6.44
N SER A 78 -16.00 18.05 -6.31
CA SER A 78 -17.32 18.05 -6.95
C SER A 78 -18.29 19.07 -6.36
N LYS A 79 -18.18 19.40 -5.06
CA LYS A 79 -19.05 20.40 -4.40
C LYS A 79 -18.64 21.85 -4.66
N ASN A 80 -17.41 22.07 -5.09
CA ASN A 80 -16.85 23.40 -5.36
C ASN A 80 -16.99 23.84 -6.83
N MET A 81 -17.66 23.02 -7.65
CA MET A 81 -17.90 23.22 -9.08
C MET A 81 -19.38 23.56 -9.29
#